data_AF-A0A1V4D964-F1
#
_entry.id   AF-A0A1V4D964-F1
#
_cell.length_a   1.000
_cell.length_b   1.000
_cell.length_c   1.000
_cell.angle_alpha   90.00
_cell.angle_beta   90.00
_cell.angle_gamma   90.00
#
_symmetry.space_group_name_H-M   'P 1'
#
loop_
_entity.id
_entity.type
_entity.pdbx_description
1 polymer ?
#
loop_
_entity_poly.entity_id
_entity_poly.type
_entity_poly.pdbx_seq_one_letter_code
_entity_poly.pdbx_strand_id
1 'polypeptide(L)'
;MGRRPLPRLRLGGATGSPLVPSGRGRAFARSTADGVADVLQPLVALSRGLRVLAAAGRRRWTELPGDRRGPVFTLVVACGFVVFLLPYGPLAAAISLIGAAGWAGRARTGAASEPPADGTERLRTLYEALVPYFSAPEDPSPLYSHGGDWSEAFDSFAFDESGRLTRLRLHYPAYFTDGEPAARTRIEQLLYAKSGRGREYLFEWDEEANSLTLTVLPALSTAIHAQRFVTAPGETVLGFTDPSSVQRTLPVLAGPETCEEDEDDEDDEEDEEDEESTHGTGTIGLKKAAADGPETHDVPPVVWRTGPRSTEPHLLALGQPGSGTTTLLRSIALQALPHGEVLVVDGGGTGEYACLSGRTGVLAVECGPAGVLATLEWAGHETERRLIAANRARQLRHPPPEDIRRPLWILLDRPSVMSHLAAADGRTDPQELLVVPLRHGRAANVRVVVADQLDAAESLSDAVRSHTRARVVLGPVSSEQVAAVLGAPPHTTPTPEVPPGRGYARLGAGPVHRLQVPATPDPYDEAAGEAERQAVLRLLPAPDPAAPPAPAPVGG
;
A
#
# COMPACT_ATOMS: atom_id res chain seq x y z
N MET A 1 22.98 -30.00 -16.59
CA MET A 1 23.86 -29.46 -15.53
C MET A 1 23.05 -29.48 -14.25
N GLY A 2 23.42 -30.33 -13.29
CA GLY A 2 22.73 -30.40 -12.00
C GLY A 2 22.86 -29.09 -11.22
N ARG A 3 21.92 -28.85 -10.30
CA ARG A 3 22.02 -27.75 -9.33
C ARG A 3 23.33 -27.92 -8.56
N ARG A 4 24.20 -26.89 -8.58
CA ARG A 4 25.31 -26.90 -7.63
C ARG A 4 24.68 -26.80 -6.24
N PRO A 5 25.01 -27.70 -5.29
CA PRO A 5 24.63 -27.44 -3.92
C PRO A 5 25.09 -26.03 -3.58
N LEU A 6 24.28 -25.28 -2.83
CA LEU A 6 24.79 -24.08 -2.13
C LEU A 6 26.16 -24.47 -1.56
N PRO A 7 27.21 -23.68 -1.78
CA PRO A 7 28.53 -23.96 -1.26
C PRO A 7 28.42 -23.85 0.26
N ARG A 8 27.99 -24.96 0.86
CA ARG A 8 28.61 -25.47 2.06
C ARG A 8 30.07 -25.64 1.63
N LEU A 9 30.93 -24.72 2.05
CA LEU A 9 32.38 -24.89 1.97
C LEU A 9 32.68 -26.36 2.38
N ARG A 10 33.11 -27.32 1.52
CA ARG A 10 33.40 -27.42 0.07
C ARG A 10 33.11 -28.89 -0.40
N LEU A 11 33.20 -29.38 -1.67
CA LEU A 11 34.39 -29.45 -2.55
C LEU A 11 34.13 -30.08 -3.97
N GLY A 12 34.70 -29.47 -5.04
CA GLY A 12 35.11 -30.07 -6.35
C GLY A 12 34.04 -30.26 -7.45
N GLY A 13 34.19 -30.03 -8.77
CA GLY A 13 35.27 -29.69 -9.72
C GLY A 13 34.85 -30.22 -11.11
N ALA A 14 34.36 -29.40 -12.05
CA ALA A 14 35.00 -28.95 -13.30
C ALA A 14 34.61 -29.71 -14.62
N THR A 15 34.49 -28.91 -15.70
CA THR A 15 34.61 -29.20 -17.15
C THR A 15 33.39 -29.59 -18.02
N GLY A 16 33.26 -28.93 -19.18
CA GLY A 16 32.60 -29.47 -20.40
C GLY A 16 31.52 -28.62 -21.09
N SER A 17 31.92 -27.63 -21.90
CA SER A 17 31.13 -27.02 -23.01
C SER A 17 31.38 -27.85 -24.31
N PRO A 18 30.83 -27.61 -25.54
CA PRO A 18 29.99 -26.49 -26.04
C PRO A 18 28.95 -26.83 -27.18
N LEU A 19 28.43 -25.77 -27.85
CA LEU A 19 27.85 -25.62 -29.23
C LEU A 19 26.35 -25.99 -29.46
N VAL A 20 25.37 -25.09 -29.76
CA VAL A 20 25.12 -24.09 -30.85
C VAL A 20 24.64 -24.78 -32.17
N PRO A 21 23.75 -24.25 -33.07
CA PRO A 21 22.82 -23.06 -33.11
C PRO A 21 21.40 -23.32 -33.75
N SER A 22 20.60 -22.24 -33.90
CA SER A 22 19.87 -21.80 -35.14
C SER A 22 18.33 -21.78 -35.22
N GLY A 23 17.82 -20.62 -35.68
CA GLY A 23 16.58 -20.46 -36.48
C GLY A 23 15.45 -19.66 -35.82
N ARG A 24 15.31 -18.32 -36.02
CA ARG A 24 14.65 -17.60 -37.14
C ARG A 24 13.14 -17.94 -37.22
N GLY A 25 12.13 -17.06 -37.21
CA GLY A 25 11.98 -15.60 -37.19
C GLY A 25 10.50 -15.22 -37.48
N ARG A 26 10.19 -13.92 -37.41
CA ARG A 26 8.97 -13.17 -37.84
C ARG A 26 7.71 -13.29 -36.96
N ALA A 27 7.16 -12.24 -36.35
CA ALA A 27 6.72 -10.89 -36.78
C ALA A 27 5.30 -10.85 -37.36
N PHE A 28 4.37 -10.20 -36.65
CA PHE A 28 3.41 -9.15 -37.10
C PHE A 28 2.49 -8.79 -35.90
N ALA A 29 2.58 -7.57 -35.37
CA ALA A 29 1.74 -6.39 -35.69
C ALA A 29 0.41 -6.40 -34.90
N ARG A 30 0.24 -5.46 -33.94
CA ARG A 30 -0.57 -4.22 -34.05
C ARG A 30 -2.05 -4.52 -34.34
N SER A 31 -3.05 -3.92 -33.72
CA SER A 31 -3.21 -2.82 -32.77
C SER A 31 -4.73 -2.68 -32.57
N THR A 32 -5.15 -1.68 -31.80
CA THR A 32 -6.46 -0.99 -31.83
C THR A 32 -7.70 -1.77 -31.41
N ALA A 33 -8.20 -1.43 -30.22
CA ALA A 33 -9.60 -1.05 -30.04
C ALA A 33 -9.75 -0.24 -28.73
N ASP A 34 -9.21 0.98 -28.74
CA ASP A 34 -9.80 2.07 -27.94
C ASP A 34 -10.93 2.68 -28.77
N GLY A 35 -12.05 2.97 -28.11
CA GLY A 35 -13.14 3.76 -28.70
C GLY A 35 -14.53 3.12 -28.64
N VAL A 36 -14.99 2.69 -27.46
CA VAL A 36 -16.44 2.50 -27.20
C VAL A 36 -16.85 2.93 -25.77
N ALA A 37 -15.97 3.56 -24.98
CA ALA A 37 -16.24 3.77 -23.55
C ALA A 37 -17.11 4.99 -23.20
N ASP A 38 -17.36 5.94 -24.12
CA ASP A 38 -18.01 7.21 -23.74
C ASP A 38 -19.54 7.26 -23.90
N VAL A 39 -20.19 6.15 -24.27
CA VAL A 39 -21.66 6.12 -24.46
C VAL A 39 -22.43 5.63 -23.22
N LEU A 40 -21.75 5.16 -22.17
CA LEU A 40 -22.40 4.46 -21.04
C LEU A 40 -22.42 5.19 -19.69
N GLN A 41 -21.79 6.36 -19.57
CA GLN A 41 -21.71 7.15 -18.33
C GLN A 41 -23.08 7.42 -17.64
N PRO A 42 -24.17 7.80 -18.36
CA PRO A 42 -25.46 8.08 -17.69
C PRO A 42 -26.16 6.81 -17.20
N LEU A 43 -25.94 5.67 -17.85
CA LEU A 43 -26.48 4.37 -17.43
C LEU A 43 -25.78 3.84 -16.17
N VAL A 44 -24.49 4.12 -16.02
CA VAL A 44 -23.71 3.73 -14.82
C VAL A 44 -24.19 4.50 -13.59
N ALA A 45 -24.50 5.79 -13.71
CA ALA A 45 -25.03 6.61 -12.61
C ALA A 45 -26.41 6.13 -12.11
N LEU A 46 -27.33 5.79 -13.02
CA LEU A 46 -28.65 5.22 -12.68
C LEU A 46 -28.53 3.86 -11.98
N SER A 47 -27.56 3.03 -12.39
CA SER A 47 -27.34 1.71 -11.80
C SER A 47 -26.84 1.77 -10.34
N ARG A 48 -26.10 2.82 -9.97
CA ARG A 48 -25.59 3.04 -8.60
C ARG A 48 -26.71 3.48 -7.64
N GLY A 49 -27.57 4.41 -8.07
CA GLY A 49 -28.71 4.88 -7.26
C GLY A 49 -29.69 3.77 -6.91
N LEU A 50 -29.99 2.90 -7.89
CA LEU A 50 -30.88 1.75 -7.68
C LEU A 50 -30.28 0.72 -6.69
N ARG A 51 -28.96 0.53 -6.71
CA ARG A 51 -28.25 -0.39 -5.80
C ARG A 51 -28.28 0.08 -4.34
N VAL A 52 -28.14 1.39 -4.11
CA VAL A 52 -28.18 1.98 -2.76
C VAL A 52 -29.58 1.88 -2.15
N LEU A 53 -30.62 2.17 -2.93
CA LEU A 53 -32.01 2.02 -2.48
C LEU A 53 -32.37 0.54 -2.22
N ALA A 54 -31.89 -0.38 -3.05
CA ALA A 54 -32.06 -1.82 -2.84
C ALA A 54 -31.28 -2.35 -1.62
N ALA A 55 -30.16 -1.73 -1.25
CA ALA A 55 -29.41 -2.08 -0.04
C ALA A 55 -30.10 -1.54 1.23
N ALA A 56 -30.62 -0.31 1.20
CA ALA A 56 -31.38 0.28 2.31
C ALA A 56 -32.70 -0.46 2.57
N GLY A 57 -33.41 -0.86 1.51
CA GLY A 57 -34.61 -1.69 1.60
C GLY A 57 -34.30 -3.08 2.18
N ARG A 58 -33.18 -3.69 1.80
CA ARG A 58 -32.73 -4.99 2.36
C ARG A 58 -32.35 -4.90 3.83
N ARG A 59 -31.63 -3.86 4.25
CA ARG A 59 -31.28 -3.65 5.68
C ARG A 59 -32.52 -3.50 6.55
N ARG A 60 -33.49 -2.67 6.12
CA ARG A 60 -34.78 -2.54 6.82
C ARG A 60 -35.56 -3.86 6.85
N TRP A 61 -35.48 -4.69 5.81
CA TRP A 61 -36.13 -6.00 5.79
C TRP A 61 -35.48 -7.02 6.75
N THR A 62 -34.16 -6.98 6.89
CA THR A 62 -33.42 -7.86 7.82
C THR A 62 -33.62 -7.46 9.28
N GLU A 63 -33.82 -6.17 9.56
CA GLU A 63 -34.10 -5.62 10.89
C GLU A 63 -35.53 -5.92 11.40
N LEU A 64 -36.47 -6.30 10.52
CA LEU A 64 -37.83 -6.66 10.95
C LEU A 64 -37.86 -8.08 11.59
N PRO A 65 -38.41 -8.22 12.82
CA PRO A 65 -38.63 -9.51 13.48
C PRO A 65 -39.50 -10.44 12.63
N GLY A 66 -39.22 -11.74 12.64
CA GLY A 66 -39.81 -12.76 11.75
C GLY A 66 -41.34 -12.72 11.66
N ASP A 67 -42.03 -12.43 12.78
CA ASP A 67 -43.50 -12.46 12.87
C ASP A 67 -44.21 -11.31 12.14
N ARG A 68 -43.49 -10.23 11.77
CA ARG A 68 -44.08 -9.08 11.05
C ARG A 68 -43.79 -9.09 9.54
N ARG A 69 -43.01 -10.05 9.04
CA ARG A 69 -42.61 -10.12 7.62
C ARG A 69 -43.78 -10.46 6.70
N GLY A 70 -44.66 -11.36 7.15
CA GLY A 70 -45.88 -11.76 6.43
C GLY A 70 -46.83 -10.59 6.14
N PRO A 71 -47.35 -9.88 7.16
CA PRO A 71 -48.29 -8.78 6.94
C PRO A 71 -47.68 -7.61 6.14
N VAL A 72 -46.41 -7.29 6.34
CA VAL A 72 -45.72 -6.25 5.56
C VAL A 72 -45.57 -6.66 4.10
N PHE A 73 -45.26 -7.93 3.80
CA PHE A 73 -45.23 -8.43 2.43
C PHE A 73 -46.60 -8.31 1.76
N THR A 74 -47.67 -8.74 2.45
CA THR A 74 -49.03 -8.65 1.91
C THR A 74 -49.46 -7.20 1.64
N LEU A 75 -49.06 -6.26 2.50
CA LEU A 75 -49.35 -4.83 2.34
C LEU A 75 -48.62 -4.25 1.10
N VAL A 76 -47.33 -4.57 0.91
CA VAL A 76 -46.55 -4.10 -0.24
C VAL A 76 -47.10 -4.65 -1.55
N VAL A 77 -47.46 -5.93 -1.59
CA VAL A 77 -48.08 -6.56 -2.76
C VAL A 77 -49.45 -5.95 -3.06
N ALA A 78 -50.28 -5.69 -2.04
CA ALA A 78 -51.57 -5.04 -2.20
C ALA A 78 -51.45 -3.61 -2.74
N CYS A 79 -50.53 -2.79 -2.21
CA CYS A 79 -50.24 -1.45 -2.74
C CYS A 79 -49.76 -1.51 -4.19
N GLY A 80 -48.88 -2.46 -4.54
CA GLY A 80 -48.43 -2.66 -5.91
C GLY A 80 -49.58 -3.02 -6.86
N PHE A 81 -50.52 -3.86 -6.41
CA PHE A 81 -51.70 -4.25 -7.18
C PHE A 81 -52.67 -3.07 -7.40
N VAL A 82 -52.88 -2.23 -6.39
CA VAL A 82 -53.67 -0.99 -6.52
C VAL A 82 -53.04 -0.04 -7.53
N VAL A 83 -51.72 0.18 -7.46
CA VAL A 83 -50.98 1.00 -8.42
C VAL A 83 -51.07 0.43 -9.84
N PHE A 84 -51.10 -0.89 -10.00
CA PHE A 84 -51.22 -1.53 -11.30
C PHE A 84 -52.62 -1.36 -11.93
N LEU A 85 -53.68 -1.32 -11.11
CA LEU A 85 -55.07 -1.16 -11.58
C LEU A 85 -55.42 0.28 -11.96
N LEU A 86 -54.67 1.27 -11.48
CA LEU A 86 -54.87 2.67 -11.84
C LEU A 86 -54.37 2.94 -13.28
N PRO A 87 -55.16 3.58 -14.14
CA PRO A 87 -54.68 4.03 -15.44
C PRO A 87 -53.49 4.99 -15.23
N TYR A 88 -52.38 4.71 -15.90
CA TYR A 88 -51.07 5.38 -15.75
C TYR A 88 -50.32 5.14 -14.42
N GLY A 89 -50.84 4.32 -13.50
CA GLY A 89 -50.20 4.03 -12.21
C GLY A 89 -48.79 3.42 -12.32
N PRO A 90 -48.54 2.41 -13.18
CA PRO A 90 -47.20 1.86 -13.40
C PRO A 90 -46.22 2.89 -13.97
N LEU A 91 -46.70 3.77 -14.86
CA LEU A 91 -45.89 4.82 -15.48
C LEU A 91 -45.52 5.91 -14.47
N ALA A 92 -46.48 6.35 -13.65
CA ALA A 92 -46.24 7.31 -12.58
C ALA A 92 -45.27 6.72 -11.54
N ALA A 93 -45.43 5.45 -11.15
CA ALA A 93 -44.52 4.78 -10.23
C ALA A 93 -43.09 4.68 -10.80
N ALA A 94 -42.93 4.40 -12.10
CA ALA A 94 -41.63 4.38 -12.76
C ALA A 94 -40.99 5.77 -12.79
N ILE A 95 -41.75 6.83 -13.11
CA ILE A 95 -41.26 8.22 -13.11
C ILE A 95 -40.88 8.66 -11.69
N SER A 96 -41.71 8.35 -10.69
CA SER A 96 -41.40 8.64 -9.28
C SER A 96 -40.18 7.86 -8.79
N LEU A 97 -39.99 6.61 -9.20
CA LEU A 97 -38.81 5.81 -8.87
C LEU A 97 -37.55 6.38 -9.53
N ILE A 98 -37.63 6.79 -10.80
CA ILE A 98 -36.52 7.44 -11.51
C ILE A 98 -36.19 8.79 -10.85
N GLY A 99 -37.20 9.57 -10.46
CA GLY A 99 -37.04 10.82 -9.71
C GLY A 99 -36.41 10.59 -8.33
N ALA A 100 -36.87 9.58 -7.58
CA ALA A 100 -36.32 9.22 -6.27
C ALA A 100 -34.91 8.64 -6.38
N ALA A 101 -34.60 7.86 -7.42
CA ALA A 101 -33.25 7.35 -7.68
C ALA A 101 -32.29 8.47 -8.10
N GLY A 102 -32.75 9.41 -8.91
CA GLY A 102 -32.00 10.63 -9.27
C GLY A 102 -31.78 11.55 -8.07
N TRP A 103 -32.76 11.66 -7.16
CA TRP A 103 -32.68 12.48 -5.95
C TRP A 103 -31.81 11.81 -4.86
N ALA A 104 -31.97 10.51 -4.61
CA ALA A 104 -31.12 9.75 -3.70
C ALA A 104 -29.68 9.60 -4.21
N GLY A 105 -29.47 9.64 -5.53
CA GLY A 105 -28.15 9.77 -6.15
C GLY A 105 -27.54 11.16 -5.98
N ARG A 106 -28.35 12.21 -5.85
CA ARG A 106 -27.93 13.60 -5.58
C ARG A 106 -27.78 13.93 -4.09
N ALA A 107 -28.43 13.21 -3.19
CA ALA A 107 -28.42 13.46 -1.74
C ALA A 107 -27.07 13.19 -1.05
N ARG A 108 -25.98 13.05 -1.81
CA ARG A 108 -24.60 13.03 -1.29
C ARG A 108 -23.64 13.99 -1.99
N THR A 109 -24.16 14.85 -2.87
CA THR A 109 -23.47 16.10 -3.21
C THR A 109 -23.82 17.08 -2.10
N GLY A 110 -22.82 17.39 -1.28
CA GLY A 110 -22.96 18.10 0.00
C GLY A 110 -23.88 19.31 -0.11
N ALA A 111 -24.94 19.30 0.70
CA ALA A 111 -25.45 20.57 1.18
C ALA A 111 -24.26 21.27 1.85
N ALA A 112 -23.97 22.50 1.45
CA ALA A 112 -23.04 23.35 2.16
C ALA A 112 -23.50 23.42 3.61
N SER A 113 -22.80 22.69 4.49
CA SER A 113 -22.97 22.88 5.93
C SER A 113 -22.59 24.34 6.18
N GLU A 114 -23.52 25.10 6.75
CA GLU A 114 -23.22 26.44 7.21
C GLU A 114 -21.99 26.32 8.13
N PRO A 115 -20.88 27.00 7.79
CA PRO A 115 -19.63 26.80 8.51
C PRO A 115 -19.82 27.17 9.98
N PRO A 116 -19.28 26.39 10.93
CA PRO A 116 -19.20 26.85 12.32
C PRO A 116 -18.47 28.19 12.35
N ALA A 117 -18.79 29.06 13.33
CA ALA A 117 -18.23 30.42 13.39
C ALA A 117 -16.70 30.44 13.22
N ASP A 118 -16.00 29.51 13.88
CA ASP A 118 -14.55 29.32 13.78
C ASP A 118 -14.06 28.92 12.38
N GLY A 119 -14.90 28.20 11.62
CA GLY A 119 -14.63 27.80 10.24
C GLY A 119 -14.62 28.99 9.27
N THR A 120 -15.52 29.97 9.46
CA THR A 120 -15.55 31.17 8.61
C THR A 120 -14.31 32.03 8.76
N GLU A 121 -13.81 32.20 10.00
CA GLU A 121 -12.59 32.94 10.25
C GLU A 121 -11.37 32.26 9.62
N ARG A 122 -11.29 30.92 9.71
CA ARG A 122 -10.23 30.13 9.05
C ARG A 122 -10.25 30.30 7.53
N LEU A 123 -11.43 30.25 6.90
CA LEU A 123 -11.56 30.48 5.45
C LEU A 123 -11.09 31.89 5.08
N ARG A 124 -11.48 32.90 5.86
CA ARG A 124 -11.01 34.28 5.66
C ARG A 124 -9.49 34.39 5.76
N THR A 125 -8.87 33.83 6.80
CA THR A 125 -7.40 33.82 6.95
C THR A 125 -6.71 33.07 5.80
N LEU A 126 -7.31 31.98 5.31
CA LEU A 126 -6.79 31.24 4.17
C LEU A 126 -6.86 32.06 2.87
N TYR A 127 -8.01 32.71 2.62
CA TYR A 127 -8.21 33.61 1.49
C TYR A 127 -7.19 34.75 1.50
N GLU A 128 -7.04 35.46 2.63
CA GLU A 128 -6.08 36.54 2.79
C GLU A 128 -4.63 36.08 2.55
N ALA A 129 -4.30 34.83 2.91
CA ALA A 129 -2.98 34.26 2.64
C ALA A 129 -2.74 33.93 1.16
N LEU A 130 -3.79 33.68 0.37
CA LEU A 130 -3.72 33.41 -1.07
C LEU A 130 -3.64 34.69 -1.92
N VAL A 131 -4.15 35.83 -1.41
CA VAL A 131 -4.15 37.12 -2.12
C VAL A 131 -2.78 37.49 -2.70
N PRO A 132 -1.63 37.37 -2.00
CA PRO A 132 -0.33 37.74 -2.57
C PRO A 132 0.10 36.90 -3.78
N TYR A 133 -0.47 35.71 -3.96
CA TYR A 133 -0.11 34.79 -5.04
C TYR A 133 -1.07 34.86 -6.22
N PHE A 134 -2.34 35.17 -5.95
CA PHE A 134 -3.38 35.22 -6.97
C PHE A 134 -3.78 36.64 -7.37
N SER A 135 -3.36 37.69 -6.68
CA SER A 135 -3.70 39.07 -7.07
C SER A 135 -2.79 39.58 -8.19
N ALA A 136 -3.38 40.20 -9.22
CA ALA A 136 -2.67 40.95 -10.25
C ALA A 136 -3.08 42.44 -10.20
N PRO A 137 -2.13 43.40 -10.18
CA PRO A 137 -2.46 44.83 -10.07
C PRO A 137 -3.15 45.42 -11.32
N GLU A 138 -3.17 44.68 -12.42
CA GLU A 138 -3.70 45.09 -13.72
C GLU A 138 -5.14 44.60 -13.95
N ASP A 139 -5.71 43.80 -13.04
CA ASP A 139 -7.08 43.30 -13.13
C ASP A 139 -8.08 44.33 -12.56
N PRO A 140 -9.08 44.79 -13.35
CA PRO A 140 -10.10 45.72 -12.88
C PRO A 140 -11.09 45.10 -11.88
N SER A 141 -11.21 43.78 -11.80
CA SER A 141 -12.11 43.08 -10.86
C SER A 141 -11.45 41.79 -10.35
N PRO A 142 -10.41 41.89 -9.50
CA PRO A 142 -9.65 40.74 -9.06
C PRO A 142 -10.47 39.85 -8.13
N LEU A 143 -10.50 38.55 -8.43
CA LEU A 143 -11.13 37.52 -7.58
C LEU A 143 -10.50 37.48 -6.17
N TYR A 144 -9.21 37.82 -6.07
CA TYR A 144 -8.46 37.89 -4.82
C TYR A 144 -8.04 39.32 -4.52
N SER A 145 -8.60 39.92 -3.47
CA SER A 145 -8.24 41.27 -3.01
C SER A 145 -8.15 41.34 -1.48
N HIS A 146 -7.30 42.23 -0.95
CA HIS A 146 -7.21 42.42 0.50
C HIS A 146 -8.53 42.98 1.05
N GLY A 147 -9.14 42.27 1.99
CA GLY A 147 -10.47 42.61 2.51
C GLY A 147 -11.63 42.24 1.58
N GLY A 148 -11.37 41.49 0.51
CA GLY A 148 -12.39 40.93 -0.39
C GLY A 148 -13.20 39.81 0.27
N ASP A 149 -14.31 39.44 -0.37
CA ASP A 149 -15.13 38.32 0.06
C ASP A 149 -14.56 36.99 -0.46
N TRP A 150 -14.47 35.99 0.41
CA TRP A 150 -13.99 34.66 0.08
C TRP A 150 -15.07 33.80 -0.59
N SER A 151 -16.35 34.19 -0.50
CA SER A 151 -17.49 33.40 -0.96
C SER A 151 -17.51 33.15 -2.48
N GLU A 152 -16.98 34.09 -3.27
CA GLU A 152 -16.86 33.94 -4.73
C GLU A 152 -15.65 33.07 -5.14
N ALA A 153 -14.62 33.01 -4.29
CA ALA A 153 -13.40 32.26 -4.56
C ALA A 153 -13.50 30.79 -4.12
N PHE A 154 -14.26 30.49 -3.07
CA PHE A 154 -14.41 29.14 -2.51
C PHE A 154 -15.80 28.56 -2.80
N ASP A 155 -15.85 27.58 -3.71
CA ASP A 155 -17.10 26.95 -4.18
C ASP A 155 -17.70 25.96 -3.17
N SER A 156 -16.85 25.09 -2.59
CA SER A 156 -17.32 24.10 -1.61
C SER A 156 -16.28 23.85 -0.53
N PHE A 157 -16.72 23.68 0.71
CA PHE A 157 -15.87 23.39 1.84
C PHE A 157 -16.56 22.43 2.82
N ALA A 158 -15.76 21.66 3.55
CA ALA A 158 -16.21 20.78 4.62
C ALA A 158 -15.25 20.87 5.80
N PHE A 159 -15.82 20.77 7.00
CA PHE A 159 -15.08 20.76 8.26
C PHE A 159 -15.34 19.44 8.99
N ASP A 160 -14.38 19.01 9.81
CA ASP A 160 -14.61 17.97 10.81
C ASP A 160 -15.29 18.52 12.06
N GLU A 161 -15.60 17.63 13.01
CA GLU A 161 -16.23 17.98 14.29
C GLU A 161 -15.37 18.92 15.15
N SER A 162 -14.05 18.93 14.92
CA SER A 162 -13.10 19.83 15.58
C SER A 162 -12.95 21.20 14.89
N GLY A 163 -13.75 21.47 13.85
CA GLY A 163 -13.71 22.72 13.09
C GLY A 163 -12.49 22.87 12.17
N ARG A 164 -11.78 21.78 11.84
CA ARG A 164 -10.65 21.78 10.89
C ARG A 164 -11.12 21.42 9.49
N LEU A 165 -10.46 21.98 8.49
CA LEU A 165 -10.81 21.82 7.09
C LEU A 165 -10.53 20.38 6.60
N THR A 166 -11.54 19.70 6.08
CA THR A 166 -11.41 18.35 5.50
C THR A 166 -11.48 18.34 3.98
N ARG A 167 -12.19 19.31 3.39
CA ARG A 167 -12.25 19.51 1.94
C ARG A 167 -12.41 20.99 1.63
N LEU A 168 -11.73 21.46 0.60
CA LEU A 168 -11.91 22.80 0.06
C LEU A 168 -11.75 22.77 -1.45
N ARG A 169 -12.68 23.40 -2.16
CA ARG A 169 -12.57 23.71 -3.57
C ARG A 169 -12.46 25.21 -3.72
N LEU A 170 -11.36 25.65 -4.31
CA LEU A 170 -11.10 27.06 -4.62
C LEU A 170 -10.94 27.25 -6.13
N HIS A 171 -11.33 28.42 -6.61
CA HIS A 171 -11.05 28.89 -7.95
C HIS A 171 -9.81 29.79 -7.94
N TYR A 172 -8.93 29.60 -8.92
CA TYR A 172 -7.79 30.48 -9.14
C TYR A 172 -8.00 31.32 -10.41
N PRO A 173 -7.40 32.51 -10.51
CA PRO A 173 -7.56 33.36 -11.68
C PRO A 173 -6.89 32.73 -12.91
N ALA A 174 -7.46 32.98 -14.11
CA ALA A 174 -6.97 32.40 -15.36
C ALA A 174 -5.54 32.86 -15.76
N TYR A 175 -5.03 33.94 -15.16
CA TYR A 175 -3.66 34.41 -15.38
C TYR A 175 -2.63 33.72 -14.47
N PHE A 176 -3.07 32.92 -13.50
CA PHE A 176 -2.16 32.14 -12.67
C PHE A 176 -1.44 31.09 -13.52
N THR A 177 -0.11 31.00 -13.40
CA THR A 177 0.71 30.08 -14.19
C THR A 177 0.66 28.67 -13.61
N ASP A 178 -0.52 28.05 -13.64
CA ASP A 178 -0.71 26.68 -13.16
C ASP A 178 0.17 25.68 -13.93
N GLY A 179 0.51 25.90 -15.20
CA GLY A 179 1.45 25.05 -15.95
C GLY A 179 2.87 24.98 -15.39
N GLU A 180 3.26 25.87 -14.46
CA GLU A 180 4.58 25.86 -13.82
C GLU A 180 4.56 25.04 -12.52
N PRO A 181 5.32 23.93 -12.40
CA PRO A 181 5.33 23.10 -11.19
C PRO A 181 5.71 23.87 -9.91
N ALA A 182 6.61 24.85 -10.04
CA ALA A 182 7.03 25.71 -8.94
C ALA A 182 5.89 26.65 -8.46
N ALA A 183 4.97 27.05 -9.33
CA ALA A 183 3.80 27.83 -8.93
C ALA A 183 2.81 26.96 -8.13
N ARG A 184 2.49 25.76 -8.63
CA ARG A 184 1.63 24.80 -7.90
C ARG A 184 2.19 24.45 -6.52
N THR A 185 3.48 24.14 -6.46
CA THR A 185 4.14 23.73 -5.21
C THR A 185 4.06 24.81 -4.14
N ARG A 186 4.19 26.10 -4.51
CA ARG A 186 4.06 27.23 -3.57
C ARG A 186 2.65 27.32 -2.97
N ILE A 187 1.61 27.13 -3.78
CA ILE A 187 0.22 27.13 -3.32
C ILE A 187 -0.05 25.91 -2.42
N GLU A 188 0.38 24.72 -2.81
CA GLU A 188 0.21 23.50 -2.01
C GLU A 188 0.90 23.63 -0.63
N GLN A 189 2.13 24.16 -0.59
CA GLN A 189 2.85 24.42 0.67
C GLN A 189 2.12 25.43 1.56
N LEU A 190 1.57 26.50 0.98
CA LEU A 190 0.78 27.48 1.71
C LEU A 190 -0.48 26.86 2.30
N LEU A 191 -1.24 26.13 1.49
CA LEU A 191 -2.47 25.46 1.90
C LEU A 191 -2.21 24.42 2.98
N TYR A 192 -1.13 23.63 2.86
CA TYR A 192 -0.69 22.70 3.89
C TYR A 192 -0.39 23.43 5.22
N ALA A 193 0.36 24.53 5.17
CA ALA A 193 0.73 25.29 6.36
C ALA A 193 -0.49 25.92 7.06
N LYS A 194 -1.53 26.32 6.30
CA LYS A 194 -2.72 26.99 6.83
C LYS A 194 -3.86 26.05 7.20
N SER A 195 -3.94 24.86 6.62
CA SER A 195 -5.01 23.88 6.89
C SER A 195 -4.74 22.99 8.10
N GLY A 196 -3.47 22.93 8.56
CA GLY A 196 -3.04 22.20 9.76
C GLY A 196 -2.01 21.12 9.43
N ARG A 197 -0.94 21.05 10.23
CA ARG A 197 0.13 20.04 10.08
C ARG A 197 -0.33 18.68 10.64
N GLY A 198 0.31 17.61 10.18
CA GLY A 198 0.06 16.24 10.68
C GLY A 198 -1.04 15.47 9.95
N ARG A 199 -1.63 16.05 8.89
CA ARG A 199 -2.60 15.37 8.02
C ARG A 199 -2.04 15.22 6.61
N GLU A 200 -2.42 14.13 5.95
CA GLU A 200 -2.10 13.91 4.54
C GLU A 200 -3.16 14.58 3.66
N TYR A 201 -2.74 15.51 2.82
CA TYR A 201 -3.61 16.23 1.89
C TYR A 201 -3.38 15.74 0.46
N LEU A 202 -4.47 15.62 -0.29
CA LEU A 202 -4.50 15.42 -1.73
C LEU A 202 -4.90 16.74 -2.40
N PHE A 203 -4.09 17.18 -3.36
CA PHE A 203 -4.33 18.36 -4.18
C PHE A 203 -4.65 17.93 -5.61
N GLU A 204 -5.87 18.25 -6.07
CA GLU A 204 -6.32 18.00 -7.43
C GLU A 204 -6.50 19.32 -8.16
N TRP A 205 -5.63 19.57 -9.13
CA TRP A 205 -5.70 20.72 -10.02
C TRP A 205 -6.56 20.38 -11.24
N ASP A 206 -7.56 21.20 -11.50
CA ASP A 206 -8.39 21.19 -12.70
C ASP A 206 -8.04 22.45 -13.53
N GLU A 207 -7.13 22.25 -14.48
CA GLU A 207 -6.60 23.29 -15.36
C GLU A 207 -7.69 23.85 -16.31
N GLU A 208 -8.71 23.06 -16.66
CA GLU A 208 -9.78 23.50 -17.54
C GLU A 208 -10.78 24.40 -16.81
N ALA A 209 -11.08 24.08 -15.55
CA ALA A 209 -12.00 24.84 -14.71
C ALA A 209 -11.33 25.96 -13.89
N ASN A 210 -10.00 26.09 -13.98
CA ASN A 210 -9.19 26.92 -13.10
C ASN A 210 -9.53 26.71 -11.62
N SER A 211 -9.59 25.44 -11.19
CA SER A 211 -9.99 25.09 -9.83
C SER A 211 -9.01 24.13 -9.17
N LEU A 212 -8.83 24.29 -7.85
CA LEU A 212 -8.01 23.42 -7.02
C LEU A 212 -8.89 22.82 -5.93
N THR A 213 -8.90 21.49 -5.84
CA THR A 213 -9.56 20.78 -4.75
C THR A 213 -8.51 20.22 -3.78
N LEU A 214 -8.54 20.69 -2.54
CA LEU A 214 -7.85 20.13 -1.39
C LEU A 214 -8.78 19.12 -0.72
N THR A 215 -8.29 17.91 -0.46
CA THR A 215 -8.99 16.88 0.31
C THR A 215 -8.06 16.26 1.34
N VAL A 216 -8.50 16.18 2.60
CA VAL A 216 -7.81 15.41 3.65
C VAL A 216 -8.07 13.93 3.41
N LEU A 217 -7.00 13.14 3.32
CA LEU A 217 -7.09 11.70 3.19
C LEU A 217 -7.18 11.02 4.57
N PRO A 218 -7.98 9.96 4.71
CA PRO A 218 -7.93 9.13 5.91
C PRO A 218 -6.55 8.48 6.06
N ALA A 219 -6.17 8.19 7.31
CA ALA A 219 -5.02 7.35 7.58
C ALA A 219 -5.29 5.93 7.02
N LEU A 220 -4.33 5.38 6.26
CA LEU A 220 -4.39 3.96 5.91
C LEU A 220 -4.34 3.12 7.20
N SER A 221 -5.11 2.03 7.27
CA SER A 221 -5.18 1.20 8.47
C SER A 221 -3.86 0.48 8.75
N THR A 222 -3.38 0.57 9.99
CA THR A 222 -2.20 -0.15 10.51
C THR A 222 -2.55 -1.55 11.04
N ALA A 223 -3.84 -1.87 11.18
CA ALA A 223 -4.32 -3.14 11.74
C ALA A 223 -4.22 -4.34 10.79
N ILE A 224 -3.67 -4.15 9.59
CA ILE A 224 -3.48 -5.25 8.64
C ILE A 224 -2.16 -5.96 8.95
N HIS A 225 -2.26 -7.14 9.55
CA HIS A 225 -1.10 -7.98 9.85
C HIS A 225 -0.76 -8.94 8.70
N ALA A 226 0.37 -9.62 8.84
CA ALA A 226 0.80 -10.68 7.94
C ALA A 226 -0.28 -11.77 7.80
N GLN A 227 -0.73 -12.03 6.57
CA GLN A 227 -1.69 -13.09 6.28
C GLN A 227 -1.49 -13.65 4.87
N ARG A 228 -2.25 -14.70 4.53
CA ARG A 228 -2.27 -15.21 3.16
C ARG A 228 -3.15 -14.32 2.28
N PHE A 229 -2.52 -13.52 1.44
CA PHE A 229 -3.24 -12.69 0.47
C PHE A 229 -3.68 -13.52 -0.75
N VAL A 230 -4.91 -13.29 -1.20
CA VAL A 230 -5.46 -13.97 -2.39
C VAL A 230 -4.98 -13.27 -3.66
N THR A 231 -3.79 -13.63 -4.14
CA THR A 231 -3.18 -13.03 -5.34
C THR A 231 -3.10 -13.99 -6.52
N ALA A 232 -2.91 -13.45 -7.73
CA ALA A 232 -2.63 -14.28 -8.90
C ALA A 232 -1.18 -14.81 -8.85
N PRO A 233 -0.86 -15.92 -9.55
CA PRO A 233 0.52 -16.43 -9.59
C PRO A 233 1.52 -15.37 -10.08
N GLY A 234 2.58 -15.14 -9.30
CA GLY A 234 3.59 -14.13 -9.59
C GLY A 234 3.15 -12.70 -9.24
N GLU A 235 2.20 -12.54 -8.33
CA GLU A 235 1.85 -11.27 -7.69
C GLU A 235 2.19 -11.32 -6.20
N THR A 236 2.85 -10.27 -5.73
CA THR A 236 3.23 -10.08 -4.32
C THR A 236 2.62 -8.77 -3.83
N VAL A 237 1.96 -8.78 -2.67
CA VAL A 237 1.40 -7.58 -2.06
C VAL A 237 2.53 -6.86 -1.32
N LEU A 238 2.79 -5.60 -1.67
CA LEU A 238 3.73 -4.75 -0.91
C LEU A 238 3.03 -4.11 0.29
N GLY A 239 1.74 -3.83 0.16
CA GLY A 239 0.91 -3.21 1.18
C GLY A 239 -0.41 -2.71 0.61
N PHE A 240 -1.05 -1.79 1.31
CA PHE A 240 -2.38 -1.28 1.01
C PHE A 240 -2.37 0.23 0.79
N THR A 241 -3.33 0.72 0.01
CA THR A 241 -3.42 2.11 -0.45
C THR A 241 -4.86 2.59 -0.44
N ASP A 242 -5.08 3.83 -0.86
CA ASP A 242 -6.40 4.45 -0.88
C ASP A 242 -7.37 3.79 -1.87
N PRO A 243 -8.68 3.77 -1.55
CA PRO A 243 -9.73 3.25 -2.44
C PRO A 243 -9.82 3.94 -3.80
N SER A 244 -9.40 5.20 -3.89
CA SER A 244 -9.37 5.95 -5.15
C SER A 244 -8.15 5.62 -6.02
N SER A 245 -7.06 5.12 -5.42
CA SER A 245 -5.78 4.92 -6.12
C SER A 245 -5.77 3.68 -7.02
N VAL A 246 -6.48 2.62 -6.65
CA VAL A 246 -6.53 1.36 -7.43
C VAL A 246 -7.93 0.77 -7.46
N GLN A 247 -8.29 0.15 -8.59
CA GLN A 247 -9.63 -0.43 -8.79
C GLN A 247 -9.82 -1.81 -8.16
N ARG A 248 -8.73 -2.55 -7.97
CA ARG A 248 -8.77 -3.90 -7.38
C ARG A 248 -8.81 -3.80 -5.87
N THR A 249 -9.55 -4.68 -5.22
CA THR A 249 -9.51 -4.89 -3.76
C THR A 249 -9.06 -6.32 -3.45
N LEU A 250 -8.58 -6.54 -2.23
CA LEU A 250 -8.31 -7.86 -1.67
C LEU A 250 -9.01 -8.01 -0.31
N PRO A 251 -9.57 -9.20 -0.02
CA PRO A 251 -10.09 -9.49 1.30
C PRO A 251 -8.93 -9.59 2.29
N VAL A 252 -9.02 -8.83 3.39
CA VAL A 252 -8.08 -8.86 4.51
C VAL A 252 -8.82 -9.10 5.82
N LEU A 253 -8.20 -9.87 6.70
CA LEU A 253 -8.54 -9.93 8.11
C LEU A 253 -7.82 -8.77 8.78
N ALA A 254 -8.57 -7.79 9.28
CA ALA A 254 -8.01 -6.73 10.12
C ALA A 254 -7.94 -7.23 11.57
N GLY A 255 -6.87 -6.92 12.28
CA GLY A 255 -6.85 -7.04 13.74
C GLY A 255 -7.79 -6.00 14.37
N PRO A 256 -8.08 -6.11 15.68
CA PRO A 256 -8.68 -4.99 16.39
C PRO A 256 -7.76 -3.78 16.19
N GLU A 257 -8.28 -2.66 15.69
CA GLU A 257 -7.52 -1.42 15.67
C GLU A 257 -7.22 -1.08 17.13
N THR A 258 -5.94 -1.02 17.50
CA THR A 258 -5.56 -0.35 18.74
C THR A 258 -5.83 1.12 18.50
N CYS A 259 -7.03 1.57 18.86
CA CYS A 259 -7.21 2.96 19.21
C CYS A 259 -6.24 3.18 20.36
N GLU A 260 -5.12 3.85 20.08
CA GLU A 260 -4.40 4.58 21.10
C GLU A 260 -5.43 5.59 21.62
N GLU A 261 -6.21 5.18 22.62
CA GLU A 261 -6.90 6.11 23.48
C GLU A 261 -5.79 6.94 24.11
N ASP A 262 -5.82 8.24 23.84
CA ASP A 262 -4.91 9.22 24.41
C ASP A 262 -4.83 8.96 25.93
N GLU A 263 -3.72 8.38 26.39
CA GLU A 263 -3.34 8.33 27.82
C GLU A 263 -2.91 9.74 28.24
N ASP A 264 -3.83 10.69 28.16
CA ASP A 264 -3.71 12.03 28.72
C ASP A 264 -4.93 12.21 29.64
N ASP A 265 -4.85 11.67 30.86
CA ASP A 265 -5.54 12.15 32.08
C ASP A 265 -5.22 11.19 33.25
N GLU A 266 -3.97 11.16 33.70
CA GLU A 266 -3.62 10.76 35.08
C GLU A 266 -2.67 11.82 35.66
N ASP A 267 -3.23 12.95 36.04
CA ASP A 267 -2.71 13.79 37.11
C ASP A 267 -3.91 14.49 37.79
N ASP A 268 -3.90 14.43 39.13
CA ASP A 268 -4.83 15.03 40.11
C ASP A 268 -5.94 14.12 40.65
N GLU A 269 -5.67 13.47 41.79
CA GLU A 269 -6.55 13.61 42.96
C GLU A 269 -5.78 13.31 44.26
N GLU A 270 -5.80 14.30 45.15
CA GLU A 270 -5.15 14.35 46.46
C GLU A 270 -5.78 13.39 47.47
N ASP A 271 -4.96 12.96 48.43
CA ASP A 271 -5.35 12.22 49.64
C ASP A 271 -6.49 12.92 50.40
N GLU A 272 -7.60 12.21 50.69
CA GLU A 272 -8.33 12.33 51.96
C GLU A 272 -9.19 11.09 52.22
N GLU A 273 -9.06 10.55 53.43
CA GLU A 273 -9.73 9.36 53.98
C GLU A 273 -11.22 9.65 54.30
N ASP A 274 -12.13 8.67 54.10
CA ASP A 274 -13.05 8.17 55.14
C ASP A 274 -14.16 7.19 54.62
N GLU A 275 -14.20 6.03 55.27
CA GLU A 275 -15.27 5.08 55.63
C GLU A 275 -16.62 4.88 54.84
N GLU A 276 -16.85 3.58 54.55
CA GLU A 276 -18.07 2.76 54.74
C GLU A 276 -19.26 2.73 53.74
N SER A 277 -19.53 1.48 53.29
CA SER A 277 -20.86 0.84 53.12
C SER A 277 -21.44 0.57 51.69
N THR A 278 -21.42 -0.73 51.35
CA THR A 278 -22.48 -1.60 50.74
C THR A 278 -23.28 -1.26 49.46
N HIS A 279 -23.45 -2.35 48.66
CA HIS A 279 -24.39 -2.62 47.53
C HIS A 279 -23.94 -2.05 46.17
N GLY A 280 -23.88 -2.77 45.05
CA GLY A 280 -24.43 -4.06 44.64
C GLY A 280 -25.02 -3.90 43.23
N THR A 281 -24.66 -4.80 42.30
CA THR A 281 -25.33 -5.08 41.00
C THR A 281 -24.88 -4.27 39.77
N GLY A 282 -24.41 -4.98 38.74
CA GLY A 282 -24.23 -4.37 37.41
C GLY A 282 -23.51 -5.17 36.33
N THR A 283 -23.47 -6.50 36.37
CA THR A 283 -22.91 -7.33 35.29
C THR A 283 -23.82 -7.33 34.06
N ILE A 284 -23.78 -6.29 33.22
CA ILE A 284 -24.43 -6.26 31.91
C ILE A 284 -23.52 -5.52 30.92
N GLY A 285 -22.65 -6.26 30.23
CA GLY A 285 -21.79 -5.69 29.18
C GLY A 285 -20.88 -6.67 28.45
N LEU A 286 -20.62 -7.86 29.01
CA LEU A 286 -19.65 -8.82 28.47
C LEU A 286 -20.24 -9.92 27.57
N LYS A 287 -21.44 -9.73 27.01
CA LYS A 287 -22.07 -10.71 26.09
C LYS A 287 -22.58 -10.07 24.80
N LYS A 288 -21.69 -9.37 24.08
CA LYS A 288 -21.91 -9.06 22.66
C LYS A 288 -20.61 -8.97 21.83
N ALA A 289 -19.54 -9.65 22.26
CA ALA A 289 -18.27 -9.69 21.51
C ALA A 289 -17.95 -11.07 20.91
N ALA A 290 -18.88 -12.04 20.98
CA ALA A 290 -18.59 -13.45 20.63
C ALA A 290 -19.50 -14.01 19.51
N ALA A 291 -20.08 -13.15 18.65
CA ALA A 291 -21.01 -13.59 17.61
C ALA A 291 -20.57 -13.30 16.17
N ASP A 292 -19.59 -12.43 15.93
CA ASP A 292 -19.05 -12.20 14.59
C ASP A 292 -17.67 -12.85 14.48
N GLY A 293 -17.50 -13.75 13.50
CA GLY A 293 -16.19 -14.26 13.11
C GLY A 293 -15.27 -13.10 12.66
N PRO A 294 -13.98 -13.35 12.42
CA PRO A 294 -13.05 -12.28 12.07
C PRO A 294 -13.57 -11.51 10.85
N GLU A 295 -13.88 -10.24 11.04
CA GLU A 295 -14.51 -9.40 10.02
C GLU A 295 -13.52 -9.24 8.86
N THR A 296 -13.96 -9.62 7.66
CA THR A 296 -13.13 -9.53 6.45
C THR A 296 -13.53 -8.27 5.70
N HIS A 297 -12.55 -7.41 5.42
CA HIS A 297 -12.75 -6.16 4.70
C HIS A 297 -12.04 -6.21 3.35
N ASP A 298 -12.65 -5.64 2.31
CA ASP A 298 -12.02 -5.49 1.01
C ASP A 298 -11.18 -4.21 0.96
N VAL A 299 -9.85 -4.36 0.89
CA VAL A 299 -8.90 -3.24 0.94
C VAL A 299 -8.08 -3.17 -0.36
N PRO A 300 -7.83 -1.96 -0.91
CA PRO A 300 -7.08 -1.79 -2.17
C PRO A 300 -5.57 -2.09 -1.99
N PRO A 301 -4.99 -3.06 -2.72
CA PRO A 301 -3.59 -3.44 -2.56
C PRO A 301 -2.64 -2.72 -3.54
N VAL A 302 -1.41 -2.50 -3.10
CA VAL A 302 -0.25 -2.23 -3.96
C VAL A 302 0.38 -3.57 -4.34
N VAL A 303 0.10 -4.03 -5.55
CA VAL A 303 0.55 -5.35 -6.04
C VAL A 303 1.78 -5.22 -6.93
N TRP A 304 2.87 -5.82 -6.50
CA TRP A 304 4.08 -6.00 -7.29
C TRP A 304 4.01 -7.29 -8.11
N ARG A 305 4.03 -7.13 -9.44
CA ARG A 305 4.05 -8.26 -10.37
C ARG A 305 5.48 -8.74 -10.57
N THR A 306 5.73 -10.00 -10.24
CA THR A 306 7.05 -10.66 -10.35
C THR A 306 7.05 -11.86 -11.30
N GLY A 307 5.93 -12.10 -12.01
CA GLY A 307 5.84 -13.15 -13.02
C GLY A 307 6.81 -12.97 -14.21
N PRO A 308 6.97 -13.96 -15.09
CA PRO A 308 7.92 -13.93 -16.21
C PRO A 308 7.66 -12.80 -17.23
N ARG A 309 6.43 -12.27 -17.24
CA ARG A 309 6.03 -11.12 -18.08
C ARG A 309 6.29 -9.76 -17.42
N SER A 310 6.64 -9.71 -16.13
CA SER A 310 6.96 -8.47 -15.44
C SER A 310 8.20 -7.81 -16.02
N THR A 311 8.15 -6.48 -16.14
CA THR A 311 9.27 -5.63 -16.52
C THR A 311 10.07 -5.13 -15.31
N GLU A 312 9.56 -5.35 -14.10
CA GLU A 312 10.13 -4.94 -12.82
C GLU A 312 10.38 -6.17 -11.92
N PRO A 313 11.33 -7.06 -12.24
CA PRO A 313 11.59 -8.30 -11.48
C PRO A 313 12.31 -8.07 -10.14
N HIS A 314 12.87 -6.87 -9.92
CA HIS A 314 13.65 -6.52 -8.73
C HIS A 314 13.06 -5.29 -8.04
N LEU A 315 13.17 -5.26 -6.71
CA LEU A 315 12.61 -4.22 -5.84
C LEU A 315 13.72 -3.58 -4.99
N LEU A 316 13.66 -2.27 -4.83
CA LEU A 316 14.45 -1.52 -3.86
C LEU A 316 13.51 -0.87 -2.85
N ALA A 317 13.73 -1.11 -1.57
CA ALA A 317 13.05 -0.44 -0.46
C ALA A 317 14.07 0.42 0.29
N LEU A 318 13.76 1.69 0.49
CA LEU A 318 14.56 2.60 1.31
C LEU A 318 13.72 3.10 2.47
N GLY A 319 14.34 3.34 3.62
CA GLY A 319 13.63 3.95 4.72
C GLY A 319 14.56 4.40 5.83
N GLN A 320 14.06 5.26 6.69
CA GLN A 320 14.77 5.61 7.91
C GLN A 320 14.76 4.44 8.91
N PRO A 321 15.67 4.41 9.91
CA PRO A 321 15.56 3.46 11.02
C PRO A 321 14.15 3.47 11.63
N GLY A 322 13.60 2.29 11.94
CA GLY A 322 12.25 2.16 12.49
C GLY A 322 11.10 2.32 11.48
N SER A 323 11.37 2.67 10.22
CA SER A 323 10.32 2.86 9.20
C SER A 323 9.60 1.58 8.74
N GLY A 324 10.08 0.39 9.13
CA GLY A 324 9.47 -0.89 8.77
C GLY A 324 9.96 -1.55 7.48
N THR A 325 11.16 -1.21 6.99
CA THR A 325 11.77 -1.90 5.83
C THR A 325 12.00 -3.40 6.06
N THR A 326 12.44 -3.79 7.26
CA THR A 326 12.59 -5.20 7.66
C THR A 326 11.25 -5.92 7.68
N THR A 327 10.19 -5.28 8.18
CA THR A 327 8.81 -5.77 8.12
C THR A 327 8.35 -6.03 6.68
N LEU A 328 8.68 -5.13 5.75
CA LEU A 328 8.40 -5.32 4.32
C LEU A 328 9.14 -6.55 3.75
N LEU A 329 10.44 -6.71 4.04
CA LEU A 329 11.21 -7.87 3.59
C LEU A 329 10.65 -9.18 4.15
N ARG A 330 10.31 -9.22 5.44
CA ARG A 330 9.70 -10.40 6.08
C ARG A 330 8.34 -10.73 5.46
N SER A 331 7.51 -9.72 5.20
CA SER A 331 6.23 -9.90 4.51
C SER A 331 6.39 -10.50 3.11
N ILE A 332 7.38 -10.01 2.33
CA ILE A 332 7.70 -10.56 1.01
C ILE A 332 8.21 -12.01 1.14
N ALA A 333 9.06 -12.31 2.12
CA ALA A 333 9.58 -13.66 2.36
C ALA A 333 8.44 -14.65 2.64
N LEU A 334 7.52 -14.32 3.55
CA LEU A 334 6.38 -15.16 3.90
C LEU A 334 5.44 -15.39 2.71
N GLN A 335 5.25 -14.38 1.86
CA GLN A 335 4.48 -14.52 0.63
C GLN A 335 5.20 -15.40 -0.40
N ALA A 336 6.53 -15.32 -0.49
CA ALA A 336 7.33 -16.06 -1.46
C ALA A 336 7.49 -17.56 -1.14
N LEU A 337 7.64 -17.93 0.13
CA LEU A 337 7.95 -19.29 0.58
C LEU A 337 6.99 -20.40 0.11
N PRO A 338 5.66 -20.18 0.04
CA PRO A 338 4.71 -21.20 -0.44
C PRO A 338 4.98 -21.68 -1.88
N HIS A 339 5.65 -20.87 -2.71
CA HIS A 339 5.82 -21.17 -4.13
C HIS A 339 7.26 -21.00 -4.63
N GLY A 340 8.14 -20.38 -3.85
CA GLY A 340 9.53 -20.10 -4.20
C GLY A 340 10.54 -20.68 -3.22
N GLU A 341 11.80 -20.39 -3.49
CA GLU A 341 12.92 -20.60 -2.57
C GLU A 341 13.46 -19.22 -2.16
N VAL A 342 13.76 -19.02 -0.89
CA VAL A 342 14.19 -17.73 -0.34
C VAL A 342 15.60 -17.85 0.21
N LEU A 343 16.41 -16.85 -0.10
CA LEU A 343 17.74 -16.66 0.43
C LEU A 343 17.79 -15.28 1.06
N VAL A 344 18.24 -15.19 2.31
CA VAL A 344 18.28 -13.94 3.07
C VAL A 344 19.72 -13.59 3.44
N VAL A 345 20.09 -12.35 3.19
CA VAL A 345 21.32 -11.72 3.66
C VAL A 345 20.94 -10.60 4.62
N ASP A 346 21.30 -10.78 5.89
CA ASP A 346 21.08 -9.80 6.96
C ASP A 346 22.37 -9.01 7.21
N GLY A 347 22.50 -7.84 6.58
CA GLY A 347 23.61 -6.92 6.83
C GLY A 347 23.49 -6.17 8.16
N GLY A 348 22.33 -6.23 8.81
CA GLY A 348 22.13 -5.64 10.13
C GLY A 348 22.74 -6.47 11.25
N GLY A 349 22.78 -7.80 11.08
CA GLY A 349 23.25 -8.74 12.09
C GLY A 349 22.40 -8.76 13.35
N THR A 350 21.19 -8.21 13.32
CA THR A 350 20.28 -8.09 14.47
C THR A 350 19.45 -9.35 14.69
N GLY A 351 19.49 -10.31 13.76
CA GLY A 351 18.79 -11.59 13.92
C GLY A 351 17.30 -11.55 13.55
N GLU A 352 16.84 -10.46 12.93
CA GLU A 352 15.46 -10.21 12.48
C GLU A 352 14.88 -11.33 11.60
N TYR A 353 15.76 -12.09 10.95
CA TYR A 353 15.39 -13.17 10.03
C TYR A 353 15.62 -14.57 10.63
N ALA A 354 15.99 -14.67 11.91
CA ALA A 354 16.27 -15.94 12.58
C ALA A 354 15.07 -16.90 12.53
N CYS A 355 13.84 -16.38 12.60
CA CYS A 355 12.61 -17.17 12.51
C CYS A 355 12.44 -17.96 11.19
N LEU A 356 13.13 -17.54 10.12
CA LEU A 356 13.13 -18.20 8.82
C LEU A 356 14.19 -19.32 8.73
N SER A 357 15.18 -19.33 9.61
CA SER A 357 16.25 -20.32 9.57
C SER A 357 15.73 -21.75 9.75
N GLY A 358 16.24 -22.69 8.95
CA GLY A 358 15.84 -24.10 9.00
C GLY A 358 14.40 -24.38 8.55
N ARG A 359 13.71 -23.41 7.92
CA ARG A 359 12.34 -23.60 7.40
C ARG A 359 12.36 -24.13 5.97
N THR A 360 11.35 -24.94 5.62
CA THR A 360 11.20 -25.49 4.27
C THR A 360 11.14 -24.36 3.23
N GLY A 361 12.01 -24.44 2.21
CA GLY A 361 12.10 -23.43 1.15
C GLY A 361 13.03 -22.25 1.45
N VAL A 362 13.53 -22.12 2.68
CA VAL A 362 14.61 -21.19 3.01
C VAL A 362 15.95 -21.86 2.76
N LEU A 363 16.72 -21.29 1.85
CA LEU A 363 18.00 -21.82 1.40
C LEU A 363 19.15 -21.48 2.33
N ALA A 364 19.16 -20.24 2.83
CA ALA A 364 20.14 -19.71 3.78
C ALA A 364 19.61 -18.41 4.41
N VAL A 365 20.03 -18.16 5.64
CA VAL A 365 19.91 -16.87 6.33
C VAL A 365 21.32 -16.54 6.82
N GLU A 366 22.00 -15.61 6.15
CA GLU A 366 23.40 -15.29 6.39
C GLU A 366 23.55 -13.87 6.92
N CYS A 367 24.25 -13.70 8.04
CA CYS A 367 24.63 -12.40 8.59
C CYS A 367 26.15 -12.18 8.63
N GLY A 368 26.95 -13.25 8.49
CA GLY A 368 28.41 -13.17 8.56
C GLY A 368 29.04 -12.87 7.19
N PRO A 369 30.11 -12.04 7.11
CA PRO A 369 30.65 -11.57 5.84
C PRO A 369 31.14 -12.69 4.90
N ALA A 370 31.72 -13.77 5.45
CA ALA A 370 32.15 -14.92 4.65
C ALA A 370 30.95 -15.73 4.09
N GLY A 371 29.91 -15.91 4.90
CA GLY A 371 28.68 -16.59 4.51
C GLY A 371 27.92 -15.81 3.44
N VAL A 372 27.83 -14.48 3.61
CA VAL A 372 27.23 -13.56 2.63
C VAL A 372 27.92 -13.66 1.28
N LEU A 373 29.25 -13.56 1.23
CA LEU A 373 29.99 -13.65 -0.04
C LEU A 373 29.78 -15.01 -0.72
N ALA A 374 29.96 -16.12 0.00
CA ALA A 374 29.78 -17.47 -0.54
C ALA A 374 28.34 -17.67 -1.08
N THR A 375 27.36 -17.12 -0.37
CA THR A 375 25.95 -17.19 -0.72
C THR A 375 25.62 -16.37 -1.96
N LEU A 376 26.11 -15.13 -2.07
CA LEU A 376 25.88 -14.29 -3.25
C LEU A 376 26.64 -14.78 -4.48
N GLU A 377 27.86 -15.31 -4.30
CA GLU A 377 28.59 -16.01 -5.37
C GLU A 377 27.79 -17.21 -5.89
N TRP A 378 27.20 -18.00 -4.99
CA TRP A 378 26.32 -19.09 -5.41
C TRP A 378 25.08 -18.58 -6.13
N ALA A 379 24.46 -17.51 -5.64
CA ALA A 379 23.27 -16.93 -6.26
C ALA A 379 23.56 -16.44 -7.70
N GLY A 380 24.75 -15.88 -7.93
CA GLY A 380 25.25 -15.57 -9.27
C GLY A 380 25.35 -16.81 -10.16
N HIS A 381 26.07 -17.84 -9.72
CA HIS A 381 26.20 -19.10 -10.46
C HIS A 381 24.86 -19.81 -10.70
N GLU A 382 23.96 -19.78 -9.72
CA GLU A 382 22.62 -20.37 -9.82
C GLU A 382 21.77 -19.61 -10.84
N THR A 383 21.88 -18.28 -10.89
CA THR A 383 21.22 -17.45 -11.91
C THR A 383 21.69 -17.84 -13.31
N GLU A 384 22.99 -17.98 -13.54
CA GLU A 384 23.55 -18.42 -14.83
C GLU A 384 23.09 -19.82 -15.19
N ARG A 385 23.12 -20.76 -14.24
CA ARG A 385 22.65 -22.13 -14.44
C ARG A 385 21.19 -22.16 -14.87
N ARG A 386 20.31 -21.42 -14.16
CA ARG A 386 18.89 -21.28 -14.47
C ARG A 386 18.68 -20.68 -15.85
N LEU A 387 19.45 -19.65 -16.21
CA LEU A 387 19.40 -19.02 -17.52
C LEU A 387 19.73 -20.01 -18.65
N ILE A 388 20.83 -20.76 -18.50
CA ILE A 388 21.26 -21.77 -19.50
C ILE A 388 20.19 -22.87 -19.62
N ALA A 389 19.68 -23.38 -18.49
CA ALA A 389 18.67 -24.43 -18.47
C ALA A 389 17.35 -23.97 -19.11
N ALA A 390 16.88 -22.77 -18.79
CA ALA A 390 15.69 -22.19 -19.39
C ALA A 390 15.85 -21.95 -20.90
N ASN A 391 17.01 -21.46 -21.34
CA ASN A 391 17.30 -21.27 -22.76
C ASN A 391 17.32 -22.61 -23.51
N ARG A 392 17.97 -23.63 -22.95
CA ARG A 392 18.00 -24.99 -23.52
C ARG A 392 16.60 -25.59 -23.62
N ALA A 393 15.79 -25.49 -22.57
CA ALA A 393 14.41 -25.97 -22.58
C ALA A 393 13.59 -25.28 -23.69
N ARG A 394 13.75 -23.96 -23.84
CA ARG A 394 13.08 -23.19 -24.90
C ARG A 394 13.51 -23.63 -26.30
N GLN A 395 14.80 -23.82 -26.53
CA GLN A 395 15.34 -24.28 -27.82
C GLN A 395 14.79 -25.65 -28.22
N LEU A 396 14.69 -26.55 -27.24
CA LEU A 396 14.14 -27.90 -27.43
C LEU A 396 12.60 -27.96 -27.37
N ARG A 397 11.92 -26.82 -27.16
CA ARG A 397 10.46 -26.73 -26.94
C ARG A 397 9.95 -27.63 -25.80
N HIS A 398 10.76 -27.83 -24.78
CA HIS A 398 10.38 -28.54 -23.56
C HIS A 398 9.98 -27.55 -22.45
N PRO A 399 9.13 -27.98 -21.49
CA PRO A 399 8.91 -27.18 -20.29
C PRO A 399 10.22 -27.01 -19.52
N PRO A 400 10.40 -25.89 -18.79
CA PRO A 400 11.55 -25.72 -17.91
C PRO A 400 11.67 -26.89 -16.93
N PRO A 401 12.91 -27.33 -16.60
CA PRO A 401 13.16 -28.26 -15.52
C PRO A 401 12.46 -27.85 -14.22
N GLU A 402 11.97 -28.83 -13.46
CA GLU A 402 11.15 -28.59 -12.26
C GLU A 402 11.88 -27.74 -11.21
N ASP A 403 13.19 -27.94 -11.06
CA ASP A 403 14.05 -27.21 -10.12
C ASP A 403 14.19 -25.71 -10.42
N ILE A 404 13.87 -25.27 -11.65
CA ILE A 404 13.92 -23.85 -12.04
C ILE A 404 12.52 -23.24 -12.27
N ARG A 405 11.45 -24.04 -12.13
CA ARG A 405 10.07 -23.52 -12.18
C ARG A 405 9.74 -22.68 -10.95
N ARG A 406 10.28 -23.05 -9.79
CA ARG A 406 10.12 -22.26 -8.56
C ARG A 406 11.02 -21.03 -8.59
N PRO A 407 10.47 -19.83 -8.31
CA PRO A 407 11.25 -18.61 -8.24
C PRO A 407 12.30 -18.67 -7.12
N LEU A 408 13.51 -18.17 -7.39
CA LEU A 408 14.50 -17.89 -6.36
C LEU A 408 14.38 -16.43 -5.95
N TRP A 409 14.25 -16.18 -4.65
CA TRP A 409 14.19 -14.85 -4.06
C TRP A 409 15.46 -14.61 -3.26
N ILE A 410 16.14 -13.50 -3.55
CA ILE A 410 17.33 -13.05 -2.85
C ILE A 410 16.93 -11.77 -2.12
N LEU A 411 16.82 -11.83 -0.80
CA LEU A 411 16.46 -10.69 0.04
C LEU A 411 17.74 -10.20 0.71
N LEU A 412 18.08 -8.93 0.50
CA LEU A 412 19.22 -8.27 1.13
C LEU A 412 18.70 -7.15 2.02
N ASP A 413 19.03 -7.21 3.30
CA ASP A 413 18.79 -6.13 4.26
C ASP A 413 20.11 -5.42 4.56
N ARG A 414 20.16 -4.11 4.34
CA ARG A 414 21.32 -3.22 4.55
C ARG A 414 22.63 -3.71 3.91
N PRO A 415 22.68 -3.96 2.58
CA PRO A 415 23.93 -4.32 1.91
C PRO A 415 24.99 -3.21 1.98
N SER A 416 24.62 -1.93 2.11
CA SER A 416 25.56 -0.81 2.31
C SER A 416 26.52 -1.04 3.49
N VAL A 417 25.98 -1.51 4.62
CA VAL A 417 26.75 -1.84 5.83
C VAL A 417 27.75 -2.94 5.53
N MET A 418 27.35 -3.96 4.76
CA MET A 418 28.26 -5.04 4.36
C MET A 418 29.35 -4.58 3.41
N SER A 419 29.06 -3.67 2.48
CA SER A 419 30.07 -3.07 1.61
C SER A 419 31.12 -2.29 2.43
N HIS A 420 30.69 -1.54 3.45
CA HIS A 420 31.62 -0.86 4.36
C HIS A 420 32.50 -1.83 5.14
N LEU A 421 31.93 -2.92 5.68
CA LEU A 421 32.71 -3.96 6.36
C LEU A 421 33.69 -4.68 5.41
N ALA A 422 33.25 -5.00 4.19
CA ALA A 422 34.10 -5.62 3.19
C ALA A 422 35.28 -4.72 2.80
N ALA A 423 35.04 -3.43 2.63
CA ALA A 423 36.10 -2.45 2.33
C ALA A 423 37.13 -2.36 3.46
N ALA A 424 36.68 -2.36 4.72
CA ALA A 424 37.57 -2.35 5.88
C ALA A 424 38.47 -3.60 5.96
N ASP A 425 37.93 -4.76 5.58
CA ASP A 425 38.64 -6.04 5.56
C ASP A 425 39.44 -6.31 4.26
N GLY A 426 39.40 -5.39 3.28
CA GLY A 426 40.01 -5.60 1.95
C GLY A 426 39.38 -6.76 1.16
N ARG A 427 38.11 -7.06 1.41
CA ARG A 427 37.34 -8.12 0.74
C ARG A 427 36.57 -7.56 -0.45
N THR A 428 36.13 -8.47 -1.32
CA THR A 428 35.21 -8.14 -2.41
C THR A 428 33.92 -7.54 -1.86
N ASP A 429 33.43 -6.47 -2.50
CA ASP A 429 32.15 -5.89 -2.15
C ASP A 429 31.01 -6.86 -2.51
N PRO A 430 30.16 -7.26 -1.55
CA PRO A 430 28.99 -8.11 -1.80
C PRO A 430 28.07 -7.59 -2.91
N GLN A 431 27.99 -6.27 -3.11
CA GLN A 431 27.15 -5.68 -4.15
C GLN A 431 27.64 -5.98 -5.58
N GLU A 432 28.94 -6.21 -5.79
CA GLU A 432 29.49 -6.59 -7.09
C GLU A 432 28.93 -7.94 -7.57
N LEU A 433 28.61 -8.84 -6.63
CA LEU A 433 28.06 -10.16 -6.92
C LEU A 433 26.58 -10.12 -7.35
N LEU A 434 25.89 -8.99 -7.16
CA LEU A 434 24.48 -8.82 -7.54
C LEU A 434 24.27 -8.51 -9.02
N VAL A 435 25.34 -8.15 -9.76
CA VAL A 435 25.24 -7.76 -11.17
C VAL A 435 24.54 -8.84 -12.01
N VAL A 436 24.93 -10.11 -11.84
CA VAL A 436 24.36 -11.23 -12.61
C VAL A 436 22.91 -11.51 -12.22
N PRO A 437 22.55 -11.69 -10.92
CA PRO A 437 21.16 -11.81 -10.48
C PRO A 437 20.25 -10.66 -10.94
N LEU A 438 20.73 -9.42 -10.88
CA LEU A 438 19.95 -8.22 -11.26
C LEU A 438 19.77 -8.09 -12.78
N ARG A 439 20.81 -8.41 -13.56
CA ARG A 439 20.74 -8.28 -15.03
C ARG A 439 19.96 -9.41 -15.68
N HIS A 440 20.08 -10.62 -15.15
CA HIS A 440 19.53 -11.84 -15.75
C HIS A 440 18.37 -12.46 -14.99
N GLY A 441 18.00 -11.90 -13.84
CA GLY A 441 17.05 -12.51 -12.91
C GLY A 441 15.68 -12.79 -13.52
N ARG A 442 15.12 -11.86 -14.29
CA ARG A 442 13.85 -12.09 -15.01
C ARG A 442 13.86 -13.36 -15.86
N ALA A 443 14.92 -13.55 -16.65
CA ALA A 443 15.02 -14.70 -17.55
C ALA A 443 15.37 -16.00 -16.80
N ALA A 444 16.06 -15.88 -15.67
CA ALA A 444 16.45 -16.97 -14.78
C ALA A 444 15.39 -17.30 -13.70
N ASN A 445 14.25 -16.59 -13.67
CA ASN A 445 13.26 -16.69 -12.60
C ASN A 445 13.85 -16.41 -11.19
N VAL A 446 14.78 -15.45 -11.11
CA VAL A 446 15.41 -14.94 -9.89
C VAL A 446 14.94 -13.53 -9.62
N ARG A 447 14.55 -13.24 -8.38
CA ARG A 447 14.12 -11.93 -7.90
C ARG A 447 15.11 -11.47 -6.85
N VAL A 448 15.41 -10.18 -6.87
CA VAL A 448 16.33 -9.55 -5.92
C VAL A 448 15.54 -8.43 -5.28
N VAL A 449 15.46 -8.46 -3.96
CA VAL A 449 14.86 -7.40 -3.16
C VAL A 449 15.95 -6.85 -2.27
N VAL A 450 16.19 -5.56 -2.38
CA VAL A 450 17.17 -4.85 -1.57
C VAL A 450 16.42 -3.90 -0.67
N ALA A 451 16.64 -3.99 0.63
CA ALA A 451 16.27 -2.94 1.58
C ALA A 451 17.53 -2.27 2.11
N ASP A 452 17.53 -0.94 2.21
CA ASP A 452 18.63 -0.20 2.81
C ASP A 452 18.11 1.05 3.52
N GLN A 453 19.00 1.73 4.25
CA GLN A 453 18.68 3.00 4.86
C GLN A 453 18.61 4.11 3.80
N LEU A 454 17.73 5.09 4.00
CA LEU A 454 17.50 6.17 3.04
C LEU A 454 18.75 7.05 2.84
N ASP A 455 19.47 7.34 3.91
CA ASP A 455 20.74 8.07 3.92
C ASP A 455 21.89 7.29 3.25
N ALA A 456 21.82 5.96 3.26
CA ALA A 456 22.77 5.08 2.58
C ALA A 456 22.48 4.90 1.07
N ALA A 457 21.46 5.55 0.50
CA ALA A 457 21.03 5.32 -0.89
C ALA A 457 22.15 5.57 -1.94
N GLU A 458 23.04 6.51 -1.68
CA GLU A 458 24.17 6.83 -2.57
C GLU A 458 25.25 5.74 -2.57
N SER A 459 25.36 4.96 -1.49
CA SER A 459 26.32 3.85 -1.35
C SER A 459 25.92 2.59 -2.11
N LEU A 460 24.68 2.51 -2.60
CA LEU A 460 24.23 1.39 -3.42
C LEU A 460 24.96 1.38 -4.76
N SER A 461 25.23 0.19 -5.31
CA SER A 461 25.87 0.08 -6.63
C SER A 461 24.94 0.55 -7.76
N ASP A 462 25.54 0.98 -8.87
CA ASP A 462 24.78 1.33 -10.08
C ASP A 462 23.93 0.18 -10.62
N ALA A 463 24.39 -1.06 -10.41
CA ALA A 463 23.65 -2.26 -10.79
C ALA A 463 22.33 -2.35 -10.02
N VAL A 464 22.36 -2.13 -8.69
CA VAL A 464 21.16 -2.09 -7.86
C VAL A 464 20.24 -0.98 -8.34
N ARG A 465 20.71 0.28 -8.36
CA ARG A 465 19.90 1.45 -8.74
C ARG A 465 19.24 1.33 -10.11
N SER A 466 19.95 0.78 -11.09
CA SER A 466 19.48 0.69 -12.48
C SER A 466 18.49 -0.45 -12.75
N HIS A 467 18.56 -1.53 -11.98
CA HIS A 467 17.76 -2.74 -12.21
C HIS A 467 16.58 -2.89 -11.23
N THR A 468 16.53 -2.12 -10.13
CA THR A 468 15.40 -2.05 -9.21
C THR A 468 14.42 -0.94 -9.59
N ARG A 469 13.63 -1.22 -10.64
CA ARG A 469 12.61 -0.28 -11.14
C ARG A 469 11.33 -0.25 -10.32
N ALA A 470 11.04 -1.32 -9.57
CA ALA A 470 10.08 -1.24 -8.49
C ALA A 470 10.79 -0.63 -7.28
N ARG A 471 10.23 0.43 -6.72
CA ARG A 471 10.82 1.16 -5.60
C ARG A 471 9.79 1.46 -4.52
N VAL A 472 10.21 1.38 -3.27
CA VAL A 472 9.44 1.73 -2.08
C VAL A 472 10.30 2.65 -1.23
N VAL A 473 9.68 3.68 -0.65
CA VAL A 473 10.29 4.53 0.37
C VAL A 473 9.37 4.55 1.59
N LEU A 474 9.90 4.24 2.77
CA LEU A 474 9.15 4.15 4.03
C LEU A 474 9.65 5.18 5.06
N GLY A 475 8.76 5.56 5.96
CA GLY A 475 9.03 6.50 7.05
C GLY A 475 8.77 7.96 6.67
N PRO A 476 9.11 8.90 7.56
CA PRO A 476 8.84 10.32 7.36
C PRO A 476 9.83 10.88 6.33
N VAL A 477 9.33 11.12 5.13
CA VAL A 477 10.12 11.54 3.97
C VAL A 477 9.53 12.77 3.30
N SER A 478 10.38 13.71 2.87
CA SER A 478 9.92 14.88 2.12
C SER A 478 9.51 14.52 0.70
N SER A 479 8.70 15.36 0.05
CA SER A 479 8.32 15.17 -1.35
C SER A 479 9.54 15.10 -2.29
N GLU A 480 10.61 15.83 -1.96
CA GLU A 480 11.88 15.80 -2.69
C GLU A 480 12.59 14.44 -2.53
N GLN A 481 12.66 13.90 -1.31
CA GLN A 481 13.23 12.58 -1.06
C GLN A 481 12.41 11.48 -1.76
N VAL A 482 11.07 11.57 -1.73
CA VAL A 482 10.19 10.67 -2.48
C VAL A 482 10.49 10.76 -3.99
N ALA A 483 10.62 11.98 -4.54
CA ALA A 483 10.93 12.18 -5.94
C ALA A 483 12.33 11.65 -6.32
N ALA A 484 13.34 11.84 -5.47
CA ALA A 484 14.70 11.34 -5.68
C ALA A 484 14.73 9.80 -5.71
N VAL A 485 14.00 9.15 -4.80
CA VAL A 485 13.96 7.68 -4.70
C VAL A 485 13.04 7.07 -5.76
N LEU A 486 11.80 7.55 -5.90
CA LEU A 486 10.80 6.95 -6.78
C LEU A 486 10.86 7.51 -8.21
N GLY A 487 11.59 8.59 -8.45
CA GLY A 487 11.67 9.27 -9.76
C GLY A 487 10.41 10.05 -10.15
N ALA A 488 9.48 10.26 -9.21
CA ALA A 488 8.28 11.09 -9.36
C ALA A 488 7.82 11.55 -7.96
N PRO A 489 7.29 12.77 -7.84
CA PRO A 489 6.77 13.27 -6.56
C PRO A 489 5.53 12.46 -6.12
N PRO A 490 5.22 12.44 -4.82
CA PRO A 490 3.97 11.90 -4.32
C PRO A 490 2.81 12.78 -4.81
N HIS A 491 1.62 12.20 -4.92
CA HIS A 491 0.38 12.92 -5.21
C HIS A 491 -0.28 13.50 -3.94
N THR A 492 0.36 13.30 -2.78
CA THR A 492 -0.11 13.76 -1.48
C THR A 492 1.01 14.47 -0.74
N THR A 493 0.66 15.25 0.29
CA THR A 493 1.66 15.88 1.16
C THR A 493 2.15 14.88 2.20
N PRO A 494 3.45 14.51 2.21
CA PRO A 494 3.99 13.66 3.26
C PRO A 494 3.91 14.34 4.63
N THR A 495 3.62 13.56 5.66
CA THR A 495 3.60 14.01 7.05
C THR A 495 4.95 13.74 7.73
N PRO A 496 5.35 14.59 8.69
CA PRO A 496 6.60 14.40 9.45
C PRO A 496 6.52 13.24 10.45
N GLU A 497 5.32 12.84 10.84
CA GLU A 497 5.05 11.71 11.72
C GLU A 497 4.25 10.68 10.93
N VAL A 498 4.73 9.44 10.93
CA VAL A 498 4.09 8.32 10.27
C VAL A 498 4.35 7.03 11.07
N PRO A 499 3.37 6.11 11.13
CA PRO A 499 3.59 4.82 11.77
C PRO A 499 4.56 3.95 10.95
N PRO A 500 5.18 2.93 11.56
CA PRO A 500 5.99 1.95 10.85
C PRO A 500 5.24 1.31 9.67
N GLY A 501 5.94 1.10 8.56
CA GLY A 501 5.37 0.54 7.34
C GLY A 501 4.62 1.56 6.47
N ARG A 502 4.43 2.81 6.92
CA ARG A 502 3.89 3.89 6.10
C ARG A 502 4.93 4.43 5.12
N GLY A 503 4.51 4.75 3.91
CA GLY A 503 5.33 5.46 2.93
C GLY A 503 4.71 5.48 1.54
N TYR A 504 5.56 5.35 0.53
CA TYR A 504 5.18 5.44 -0.88
C TYR A 504 5.83 4.33 -1.71
N ALA A 505 5.13 3.90 -2.75
CA ALA A 505 5.61 2.91 -3.71
C ALA A 505 5.43 3.38 -5.14
N ARG A 506 6.39 3.07 -6.00
CA ARG A 506 6.28 3.22 -7.45
C ARG A 506 6.79 1.98 -8.16
N LEU A 507 5.95 1.42 -9.01
CA LEU A 507 6.29 0.23 -9.80
C LEU A 507 6.62 0.64 -11.23
N GLY A 508 7.91 0.66 -11.55
CA GLY A 508 8.39 1.05 -12.88
C GLY A 508 8.08 2.51 -13.18
N ALA A 509 7.44 2.76 -14.32
CA ALA A 509 6.99 4.10 -14.71
C ALA A 509 5.55 4.42 -14.25
N GLY A 510 4.91 3.54 -13.46
CA GLY A 510 3.56 3.75 -12.96
C GLY A 510 3.43 4.93 -12.00
N PRO A 511 2.20 5.23 -11.53
CA PRO A 511 1.96 6.27 -10.53
C PRO A 511 2.61 5.92 -9.18
N VAL A 512 2.89 6.96 -8.40
CA VAL A 512 3.29 6.82 -7.00
C VAL A 512 2.04 6.57 -6.18
N HIS A 513 2.04 5.53 -5.36
CA HIS A 513 0.95 5.17 -4.46
C HIS A 513 1.36 5.39 -3.00
N ARG A 514 0.44 5.90 -2.16
CA ARG A 514 0.58 5.76 -0.70
C ARG A 514 0.60 4.28 -0.35
N LEU A 515 1.39 3.91 0.64
CA LEU A 515 1.61 2.53 1.03
C LEU A 515 1.57 2.40 2.54
N GLN A 516 0.78 1.44 3.02
CA GLN A 516 0.93 0.86 4.35
C GLN A 516 1.29 -0.62 4.22
N VAL A 517 2.49 -0.97 4.67
CA VAL A 517 2.99 -2.35 4.68
C VAL A 517 2.28 -3.14 5.79
N PRO A 518 1.93 -4.42 5.57
CA PRO A 518 1.32 -5.24 6.60
C PRO A 518 2.29 -5.51 7.74
N ALA A 519 1.83 -5.38 8.98
CA ALA A 519 2.64 -5.62 10.16
C ALA A 519 3.12 -7.08 10.20
N THR A 520 4.44 -7.25 10.16
CA THR A 520 5.12 -8.55 10.08
C THR A 520 6.37 -8.48 10.97
N PRO A 521 6.22 -8.37 12.30
CA PRO A 521 7.35 -8.28 13.23
C PRO A 521 8.15 -9.59 13.30
N ASP A 522 9.27 -9.60 14.03
CA ASP A 522 9.88 -10.86 14.44
C ASP A 522 8.90 -11.58 15.40
N PRO A 523 8.47 -12.82 15.10
CA PRO A 523 7.55 -13.54 15.96
C PRO A 523 8.11 -13.84 17.36
N TYR A 524 9.42 -13.70 17.57
CA TYR A 524 10.08 -13.92 18.87
C TYR A 524 10.44 -12.63 19.61
N ASP A 525 10.16 -11.47 19.03
CA ASP A 525 10.35 -10.19 19.71
C ASP A 525 9.18 -9.90 20.66
N GLU A 526 9.40 -10.01 21.97
CA GLU A 526 8.36 -9.82 22.97
C GLU A 526 7.81 -8.39 23.03
N ALA A 527 8.51 -7.39 22.48
CA ALA A 527 8.00 -6.02 22.36
C ALA A 527 6.91 -5.87 21.28
N ALA A 528 6.78 -6.82 20.36
CA ALA A 528 5.76 -6.79 19.32
C ALA A 528 4.40 -7.33 19.82
N GLY A 529 3.31 -6.78 19.27
CA GLY A 529 1.95 -7.18 19.63
C GLY A 529 1.70 -8.68 19.41
N GLU A 530 1.08 -9.34 20.39
CA GLU A 530 0.83 -10.80 20.37
C GLU A 530 0.05 -11.24 19.12
N ALA A 531 -0.98 -10.48 18.73
CA ALA A 531 -1.79 -10.79 17.54
C ALA A 531 -0.93 -10.81 16.26
N GLU A 532 0.02 -9.88 16.14
CA GLU A 532 0.92 -9.77 15.00
C GLU A 532 1.93 -10.92 14.98
N ARG A 533 2.53 -11.23 16.13
CA ARG A 533 3.44 -12.37 16.30
C ARG A 533 2.78 -13.68 15.93
N GLN A 534 1.56 -13.92 16.42
CA GLN A 534 0.78 -15.11 16.06
C GLN A 534 0.38 -15.14 14.58
N ALA A 535 0.16 -13.98 13.95
CA ALA A 535 -0.08 -13.91 12.51
C ALA A 535 1.16 -14.39 11.72
N VAL A 536 2.36 -13.97 12.10
CA VAL A 536 3.61 -14.43 11.48
C VAL A 536 3.87 -15.92 11.72
N LEU A 537 3.72 -16.40 12.96
CA LEU A 537 3.92 -17.81 13.31
C LEU A 537 3.04 -18.76 12.48
N ARG A 538 1.78 -18.37 12.22
CA ARG A 538 0.84 -19.14 11.38
C ARG A 538 1.25 -19.24 9.90
N LEU A 539 2.11 -18.33 9.44
CA LEU A 539 2.58 -18.29 8.05
C LEU A 539 3.93 -18.99 7.85
N LEU A 540 4.70 -19.20 8.93
CA LEU A 540 6.01 -19.84 8.83
C LEU A 540 5.87 -21.25 8.24
N PRO A 541 6.73 -21.64 7.28
CA PRO A 541 6.76 -23.02 6.79
C PRO A 541 7.11 -24.01 7.90
N ALA A 542 6.77 -25.29 7.65
CA ALA A 542 7.24 -26.37 8.50
C ALA A 542 8.79 -26.39 8.54
N PRO A 543 9.40 -26.79 9.67
CA PRO A 543 10.83 -27.06 9.74
C PRO A 543 11.26 -28.01 8.61
N ASP A 544 12.40 -27.73 7.99
CA ASP A 544 12.96 -28.61 6.97
C ASP A 544 13.51 -29.87 7.65
N PRO A 545 13.00 -31.08 7.34
CA PRO A 545 13.49 -32.32 7.94
C PRO A 545 14.96 -32.61 7.60
N ALA A 546 15.51 -31.99 6.55
CA ALA A 546 16.91 -32.12 6.16
C ALA A 546 17.82 -31.04 6.77
N ALA A 547 17.27 -30.06 7.50
CA ALA A 547 18.06 -29.09 8.23
C ALA A 547 18.67 -29.73 9.49
N PRO A 548 19.95 -29.46 9.81
CA PRO A 548 20.50 -29.87 11.09
C PRO A 548 19.69 -29.24 12.24
N PRO A 549 19.55 -29.91 13.39
CA PRO A 549 18.87 -29.34 14.54
C PRO A 549 19.53 -28.01 14.91
N ALA A 550 18.72 -26.99 15.18
CA ALA A 550 19.22 -25.71 15.67
C ALA A 550 20.12 -25.94 16.88
N PRO A 551 21.27 -25.24 17.01
CA PRO A 551 22.08 -25.33 18.21
C PRO A 551 21.21 -24.97 19.41
N ALA A 552 21.31 -25.79 20.47
CA ALA A 552 20.59 -25.51 21.72
C ALA A 552 20.92 -24.08 22.19
N PRO A 553 19.93 -23.32 22.70
CA PRO A 553 20.21 -22.00 23.24
C PRO A 553 21.24 -22.14 24.35
N VAL A 554 22.37 -21.45 24.17
CA VAL A 554 23.39 -21.36 25.21
C VAL A 554 22.78 -20.44 26.26
N GLY A 555 22.31 -21.02 27.37
CA GLY A 555 21.82 -20.24 28.51
C GLY A 555 22.90 -19.27 28.97
N GLY A 556 22.59 -17.98 28.94
CA GLY A 556 23.31 -16.91 29.60
C GLY A 556 22.51 -16.44 30.80
#